data_AF-A0A109B9H6-F1
#
_entry.id   AF-A0A109B9H6-F1
#
_cell.length_a   1.000
_cell.length_b   1.000
_cell.length_c   1.000
_cell.angle_alpha   90.00
_cell.angle_beta   90.00
_cell.angle_gamma   90.00
#
_symmetry.space_group_name_H-M   'P 1'
#
loop_
_entity.id
_entity.type
_entity.pdbx_description
1 polymer ?
#
loop_
_entity_poly.entity_id
_entity_poly.type
_entity_poly.pdbx_seq_one_letter_code
_entity_poly.pdbx_strand_id
1 'polypeptide(L)'
;MWIPHNQLGPLRAESSREVIEASQAATEERMFVVGFILCNTLTKAWETDLLVVPDEAKREIEIDGRPATLHASANVAGKLHELIYTFKATSAADALAPAYRHVNDELDKLALQYGRSFELVGWRLADVEYEARWRFVPFRPSALLPELKTATLPEAYAEALQLYRQARNAVSPVWRLIAAGAIVDAAVSRRAPFDSGDIDYATLPVAVDVLVRSGTLMTHPELKDANMTAVRDVVQAARKAQIEQLATFGASPAVHERRDFASMTALVALANLADLAAHNLLTASLREKDFFIALQPADQPEMTEA
;
A
#
# COMPACT_ATOMS: atom_id res chain seq x y z
N MET A 1 4.64 15.42 2.03
CA MET A 1 4.80 14.19 2.85
C MET A 1 4.38 13.00 2.00
N TRP A 2 5.25 12.00 1.78
CA TRP A 2 4.89 10.77 1.06
C TRP A 2 4.17 9.80 1.99
N ILE A 3 3.08 9.19 1.50
CA ILE A 3 2.23 8.29 2.29
C ILE A 3 2.20 6.92 1.61
N PRO A 4 2.51 5.84 2.35
CA PRO A 4 2.49 4.49 1.82
C PRO A 4 1.06 4.05 1.51
N HIS A 5 0.92 3.24 0.47
CA HIS A 5 -0.37 2.65 0.11
C HIS A 5 -0.50 1.25 0.73
N ASN A 6 -1.74 0.89 1.09
CA ASN A 6 -2.16 -0.47 1.44
C ASN A 6 -1.28 -1.18 2.46
N GLN A 7 -0.82 -0.52 3.53
CA GLN A 7 0.01 -1.21 4.52
C GLN A 7 -0.74 -2.35 5.19
N LEU A 8 -0.28 -3.58 4.95
CA LEU A 8 -0.76 -4.78 5.63
C LEU A 8 0.10 -5.10 6.87
N GLY A 9 1.26 -4.45 7.02
CA GLY A 9 2.13 -4.55 8.19
C GLY A 9 3.21 -3.47 8.23
N PRO A 10 3.82 -3.20 9.40
CA PRO A 10 3.40 -3.68 10.73
C PRO A 10 2.04 -3.09 11.15
N LEU A 11 1.27 -3.83 11.96
CA LEU A 11 -0.05 -3.40 12.42
C LEU A 11 0.07 -2.10 13.22
N ARG A 12 -0.61 -1.04 12.78
CA ARG A 12 -0.60 0.25 13.48
C ARG A 12 -1.64 0.24 14.59
N ALA A 13 -1.17 0.32 15.83
CA ALA A 13 -2.02 0.40 17.01
C ALA A 13 -2.86 1.69 17.01
N GLU A 14 -4.13 1.54 17.39
CA GLU A 14 -5.04 2.65 17.70
C GLU A 14 -5.31 2.75 19.22
N SER A 15 -5.30 1.62 19.93
CA SER A 15 -5.39 1.56 21.40
C SER A 15 -4.06 1.87 22.09
N SER A 16 -4.10 2.04 23.43
CA SER A 16 -2.89 2.27 24.24
C SER A 16 -1.93 1.08 24.19
N ARG A 17 -0.65 1.34 24.47
CA ARG A 17 0.40 0.34 24.41
C ARG A 17 0.12 -0.85 25.33
N GLU A 18 -0.37 -0.58 26.54
CA GLU A 18 -0.65 -1.59 27.56
C GLU A 18 -1.71 -2.59 27.08
N VAL A 19 -2.75 -2.07 26.41
CA VAL A 19 -3.84 -2.88 25.84
C VAL A 19 -3.34 -3.75 24.69
N ILE A 20 -2.51 -3.17 23.80
CA ILE A 20 -1.90 -3.91 22.70
C ILE A 20 -1.00 -5.04 23.23
N GLU A 21 -0.14 -4.73 24.22
CA GLU A 21 0.76 -5.71 24.81
C GLU A 21 0.00 -6.84 25.52
N ALA A 22 -1.07 -6.52 26.24
CA ALA A 22 -1.95 -7.52 26.87
C ALA A 22 -2.57 -8.47 25.83
N SER A 23 -3.14 -7.92 24.75
CA SER A 23 -3.70 -8.71 23.65
C SER A 23 -2.63 -9.55 22.92
N GLN A 24 -1.42 -9.02 22.75
CA GLN A 24 -0.33 -9.75 22.11
C GLN A 24 0.24 -10.88 22.99
N ALA A 25 0.20 -10.74 24.31
CA ALA A 25 0.65 -11.75 25.25
C ALA A 25 -0.36 -12.91 25.40
N ALA A 26 -1.63 -12.66 25.12
CA ALA A 26 -2.70 -13.66 25.15
C ALA A 26 -2.51 -14.73 24.07
N THR A 27 -2.71 -15.99 24.45
CA THR A 27 -2.52 -17.16 23.56
C THR A 27 -3.79 -17.96 23.33
N GLU A 28 -4.82 -17.67 24.12
CA GLU A 28 -6.14 -18.28 24.04
C GLU A 28 -6.94 -17.80 22.82
N GLU A 29 -7.81 -18.69 22.36
CA GLU A 29 -8.74 -18.39 21.27
C GLU A 29 -9.86 -17.47 21.75
N ARG A 30 -10.06 -16.35 21.05
CA ARG A 30 -11.03 -15.31 21.42
C ARG A 30 -11.57 -14.58 20.20
N MET A 31 -12.58 -13.75 20.43
CA MET A 31 -13.30 -13.08 19.35
C MET A 31 -12.50 -11.91 18.77
N PHE A 32 -12.33 -11.93 17.46
CA PHE A 32 -11.79 -10.82 16.68
C PHE A 32 -12.83 -10.31 15.70
N VAL A 33 -12.78 -9.00 15.45
CA VAL A 33 -13.54 -8.31 14.41
C VAL A 33 -12.58 -7.71 13.41
N VAL A 34 -12.71 -8.05 12.13
CA VAL A 34 -11.84 -7.56 11.05
C VAL A 34 -12.69 -6.89 9.98
N GLY A 35 -12.51 -5.59 9.79
CA GLY A 35 -13.22 -4.80 8.79
C GLY A 35 -12.31 -4.40 7.64
N PHE A 36 -12.81 -4.51 6.40
CA PHE A 36 -12.12 -4.08 5.19
C PHE A 36 -12.90 -2.97 4.48
N ILE A 37 -12.30 -1.80 4.39
CA ILE A 37 -12.89 -0.61 3.78
C ILE A 37 -12.66 -0.65 2.27
N LEU A 38 -13.75 -0.53 1.52
CA LEU A 38 -13.76 -0.64 0.07
C LEU A 38 -13.78 0.74 -0.60
N CYS A 39 -13.19 0.83 -1.79
CA CYS A 39 -13.43 1.96 -2.68
C CYS A 39 -13.72 1.54 -4.11
N ASN A 40 -14.36 2.47 -4.81
CA ASN A 40 -14.51 2.42 -6.25
C ASN A 40 -13.23 2.93 -6.90
N THR A 41 -12.60 2.09 -7.72
CA THR A 41 -11.31 2.41 -8.35
C THR A 41 -11.41 3.52 -9.40
N LEU A 42 -12.60 3.72 -9.98
CA LEU A 42 -12.86 4.72 -11.01
C LEU A 42 -13.07 6.11 -10.40
N THR A 43 -13.96 6.21 -9.42
CA THR A 43 -14.30 7.50 -8.78
C THR A 43 -13.37 7.85 -7.62
N LYS A 44 -12.60 6.86 -7.12
CA LYS A 44 -11.79 6.94 -5.89
C LYS A 44 -12.60 7.32 -4.64
N ALA A 45 -13.92 7.21 -4.72
CA ALA A 45 -14.83 7.38 -3.59
C ALA A 45 -14.74 6.17 -2.67
N TRP A 46 -14.77 6.39 -1.35
CA TRP A 46 -14.85 5.33 -0.34
C TRP A 46 -16.29 4.81 -0.27
N GLU A 47 -16.74 4.26 -1.38
CA GLU A 47 -18.00 3.55 -1.54
C GLU A 47 -17.86 2.68 -2.79
N THR A 48 -18.69 1.65 -2.90
CA THR A 48 -18.80 0.85 -4.12
C THR A 48 -20.11 1.17 -4.83
N ASP A 49 -20.26 0.72 -6.08
CA ASP A 49 -21.53 0.87 -6.82
C ASP A 49 -22.53 -0.27 -6.52
N LEU A 50 -22.32 -1.04 -5.45
CA LEU A 50 -23.22 -2.13 -5.04
C LEU A 50 -24.11 -1.68 -3.89
N LEU A 51 -25.40 -2.01 -3.94
CA LEU A 51 -26.32 -1.80 -2.82
C LEU A 51 -26.27 -2.99 -1.87
N VAL A 52 -26.32 -2.71 -0.56
CA VAL A 52 -26.48 -3.75 0.45
C VAL A 52 -27.97 -3.94 0.71
N VAL A 53 -28.45 -5.16 0.54
CA VAL A 53 -29.80 -5.56 0.94
C VAL A 53 -29.78 -5.89 2.44
N PRO A 54 -30.55 -5.20 3.32
CA PRO A 54 -30.47 -5.37 4.77
C PRO A 54 -30.63 -6.82 5.25
N ASP A 55 -31.56 -7.55 4.65
CA ASP A 55 -31.87 -8.94 5.03
C ASP A 55 -30.76 -9.93 4.62
N GLU A 56 -29.92 -9.54 3.65
CA GLU A 56 -28.78 -10.34 3.17
C GLU A 56 -27.43 -9.80 3.68
N ALA A 57 -27.47 -8.71 4.45
CA ALA A 57 -26.27 -8.01 4.90
C ALA A 57 -25.43 -8.86 5.85
N LYS A 58 -26.02 -9.84 6.55
CA LYS A 58 -25.32 -10.74 7.48
C LYS A 58 -25.40 -12.17 6.97
N ARG A 59 -24.25 -12.82 6.84
CA ARG A 59 -24.12 -14.19 6.34
C ARG A 59 -23.23 -15.01 7.28
N GLU A 60 -23.65 -16.24 7.55
CA GLU A 60 -22.76 -17.25 8.14
C GLU A 60 -21.88 -17.82 7.03
N ILE A 61 -20.59 -17.86 7.29
CA ILE A 61 -19.57 -18.32 6.34
C ILE A 61 -18.54 -19.18 7.07
N GLU A 62 -17.68 -19.83 6.31
CA GLU A 62 -16.52 -20.55 6.82
C GLU A 62 -15.24 -19.90 6.28
N ILE A 63 -14.28 -19.61 7.16
CA ILE A 63 -12.97 -19.08 6.80
C ILE A 63 -11.91 -20.05 7.32
N ASP A 64 -11.17 -20.69 6.41
CA ASP A 64 -10.15 -21.68 6.73
C ASP A 64 -10.63 -22.74 7.74
N GLY A 65 -11.83 -23.30 7.52
CA GLY A 65 -12.42 -24.32 8.40
C GLY A 65 -13.05 -23.78 9.69
N ARG A 66 -13.05 -22.45 9.91
CA ARG A 66 -13.61 -21.82 11.11
C ARG A 66 -14.95 -21.16 10.84
N PRO A 67 -15.97 -21.36 11.70
CA PRO A 67 -17.23 -20.66 11.58
C PRO A 67 -17.00 -19.16 11.80
N ALA A 68 -17.54 -18.35 10.89
CA ALA A 68 -17.41 -16.91 10.91
C ALA A 68 -18.73 -16.24 10.49
N THR A 69 -18.91 -15.01 10.93
CA THR A 69 -19.95 -14.13 10.40
C THR A 69 -19.32 -13.10 9.48
N LEU A 70 -19.89 -12.91 8.29
CA LEU A 70 -19.60 -11.80 7.41
C LEU A 70 -20.78 -10.83 7.41
N HIS A 71 -20.49 -9.56 7.65
CA HIS A 71 -21.42 -8.46 7.56
C HIS A 71 -21.01 -7.47 6.47
N ALA A 72 -21.86 -7.29 5.47
CA ALA A 72 -21.77 -6.24 4.47
C ALA A 72 -22.36 -4.94 5.04
N SER A 73 -21.51 -3.96 5.32
CA SER A 73 -21.96 -2.66 5.84
C SER A 73 -22.17 -1.68 4.70
N ALA A 74 -23.34 -1.05 4.69
CA ALA A 74 -23.66 0.05 3.79
C ALA A 74 -23.17 1.41 4.34
N ASN A 75 -22.94 2.36 3.44
CA ASN A 75 -22.85 3.78 3.77
C ASN A 75 -24.24 4.44 3.85
N VAL A 76 -24.28 5.75 4.03
CA VAL A 76 -25.52 6.55 4.12
C VAL A 76 -26.40 6.47 2.86
N ALA A 77 -25.84 6.12 1.70
CA ALA A 77 -26.55 5.94 0.45
C ALA A 77 -26.98 4.47 0.21
N GLY A 78 -26.81 3.58 1.20
CA GLY A 78 -27.11 2.15 1.07
C GLY A 78 -26.06 1.36 0.28
N LYS A 79 -24.97 2.00 -0.14
CA LYS A 79 -23.92 1.37 -0.95
C LYS A 79 -22.93 0.63 -0.07
N LEU A 80 -22.51 -0.56 -0.51
CA LEU A 80 -21.50 -1.36 0.17
C LEU A 80 -20.22 -0.53 0.34
N HIS A 81 -19.82 -0.38 1.60
CA HIS A 81 -18.67 0.41 2.03
C HIS A 81 -17.62 -0.47 2.71
N GLU A 82 -18.06 -1.51 3.43
CA GLU A 82 -17.16 -2.32 4.23
C GLU A 82 -17.63 -3.77 4.32
N LEU A 83 -16.68 -4.70 4.35
CA LEU A 83 -16.91 -6.11 4.67
C LEU A 83 -16.30 -6.41 6.05
N ILE A 84 -17.14 -6.81 6.99
CA ILE A 84 -16.78 -7.01 8.40
C ILE A 84 -16.90 -8.48 8.76
N TYR A 85 -15.79 -9.05 9.21
CA TYR A 85 -15.67 -10.43 9.64
C TYR A 85 -15.67 -10.51 11.17
N THR A 86 -16.33 -11.52 11.72
CA THR A 86 -16.33 -11.79 13.16
C THR A 86 -16.17 -13.29 13.37
N PHE A 87 -15.07 -13.68 14.01
CA PHE A 87 -14.72 -15.07 14.26
C PHE A 87 -13.65 -15.20 15.34
N LYS A 88 -13.36 -16.44 15.74
CA LYS A 88 -12.37 -16.74 16.76
C LYS A 88 -10.96 -16.91 16.19
N ALA A 89 -9.98 -16.34 16.87
CA ALA A 89 -8.56 -16.49 16.56
C ALA A 89 -7.70 -16.33 17.83
N THR A 90 -6.42 -16.65 17.72
CA THR A 90 -5.42 -16.57 18.83
C THR A 90 -4.64 -15.27 18.83
N SER A 91 -4.60 -14.54 17.72
CA SER A 91 -3.89 -13.28 17.59
C SER A 91 -4.48 -12.38 16.50
N ALA A 92 -4.12 -11.10 16.50
CA ALA A 92 -4.50 -10.15 15.46
C ALA A 92 -3.99 -10.60 14.06
N ALA A 93 -2.80 -11.17 13.96
CA ALA A 93 -2.27 -11.69 12.70
C ALA A 93 -3.07 -12.93 12.23
N ASP A 94 -3.41 -13.83 13.15
CA ASP A 94 -4.19 -15.04 12.87
C ASP A 94 -5.66 -14.73 12.50
N ALA A 95 -6.16 -13.56 12.88
CA ALA A 95 -7.46 -13.04 12.44
C ALA A 95 -7.34 -12.31 11.09
N LEU A 96 -6.33 -11.46 10.89
CA LEU A 96 -6.24 -10.66 9.68
C LEU A 96 -5.96 -11.50 8.43
N ALA A 97 -5.06 -12.49 8.50
CA ALA A 97 -4.63 -13.25 7.33
C ALA A 97 -5.74 -14.10 6.67
N PRO A 98 -6.54 -14.89 7.41
CA PRO A 98 -7.67 -15.64 6.83
C PRO A 98 -8.75 -14.71 6.28
N ALA A 99 -9.08 -13.64 7.01
CA ALA A 99 -10.08 -12.67 6.58
C ALA A 99 -9.63 -11.92 5.30
N TYR A 100 -8.33 -11.63 5.17
CA TYR A 100 -7.75 -11.04 3.97
C TYR A 100 -7.85 -11.96 2.75
N ARG A 101 -7.62 -13.27 2.91
CA ARG A 101 -7.84 -14.23 1.81
C ARG A 101 -9.30 -14.24 1.36
N HIS A 102 -10.19 -14.42 2.32
CA HIS A 102 -11.62 -14.51 2.03
C HIS A 102 -12.14 -13.22 1.38
N VAL A 103 -11.73 -12.04 1.84
CA VAL A 103 -12.20 -10.78 1.23
C VAL A 103 -11.73 -10.64 -0.21
N ASN A 104 -10.51 -11.05 -0.56
CA ASN A 104 -10.07 -11.01 -1.96
C ASN A 104 -10.89 -11.97 -2.83
N ASP A 105 -11.19 -13.18 -2.36
CA ASP A 105 -12.06 -14.11 -3.07
C ASP A 105 -13.49 -13.54 -3.26
N GLU A 106 -14.02 -12.84 -2.26
CA GLU A 106 -15.31 -12.15 -2.41
C GLU A 106 -15.23 -10.99 -3.42
N LEU A 107 -14.18 -10.18 -3.40
CA LEU A 107 -14.00 -9.11 -4.38
C LEU A 107 -13.85 -9.64 -5.81
N ASP A 108 -13.14 -10.75 -6.00
CA ASP A 108 -13.02 -11.41 -7.30
C ASP A 108 -14.39 -11.89 -7.81
N LYS A 109 -15.22 -12.50 -6.95
CA LYS A 109 -16.60 -12.89 -7.30
C LYS A 109 -17.45 -11.69 -7.66
N LEU A 110 -17.40 -10.62 -6.85
CA LEU A 110 -18.16 -9.40 -7.10
C LEU A 110 -17.71 -8.73 -8.41
N ALA A 111 -16.41 -8.68 -8.68
CA ALA A 111 -15.86 -8.11 -9.90
C ALA A 111 -16.33 -8.90 -11.13
N LEU A 112 -16.26 -10.24 -11.08
CA LEU A 112 -16.74 -11.11 -12.14
C LEU A 112 -18.25 -10.97 -12.37
N GLN A 113 -19.04 -10.95 -11.30
CA GLN A 113 -20.50 -10.95 -11.39
C GLN A 113 -21.07 -9.60 -11.86
N TYR A 114 -20.47 -8.48 -11.44
CA TYR A 114 -21.03 -7.15 -11.69
C TYR A 114 -20.22 -6.32 -12.70
N GLY A 115 -19.04 -6.79 -13.13
CA GLY A 115 -18.14 -6.02 -14.00
C GLY A 115 -17.65 -4.73 -13.35
N ARG A 116 -17.62 -4.68 -12.01
CA ARG A 116 -17.24 -3.52 -11.22
C ARG A 116 -15.84 -3.71 -10.63
N SER A 117 -15.12 -2.61 -10.50
CA SER A 117 -13.82 -2.61 -9.85
C SER A 117 -13.97 -2.37 -8.34
N PHE A 118 -13.31 -3.18 -7.53
CA PHE A 118 -13.26 -3.03 -6.08
C PHE A 118 -11.82 -3.00 -5.61
N GLU A 119 -11.50 -2.11 -4.67
CA GLU A 119 -10.19 -2.04 -4.06
C GLU A 119 -10.31 -1.97 -2.54
N LEU A 120 -9.41 -2.68 -1.86
CA LEU A 120 -9.19 -2.52 -0.43
C LEU A 120 -8.39 -1.24 -0.20
N VAL A 121 -9.01 -0.24 0.44
CA VAL A 121 -8.31 1.01 0.79
C VAL A 121 -7.67 0.91 2.15
N GLY A 122 -8.31 0.20 3.07
CA GLY A 122 -7.87 0.09 4.43
C GLY A 122 -8.54 -1.06 5.15
N TRP A 123 -8.09 -1.28 6.38
CA TRP A 123 -8.63 -2.29 7.26
C TRP A 123 -8.62 -1.79 8.70
N ARG A 124 -9.47 -2.41 9.51
CA ARG A 124 -9.49 -2.24 10.96
C ARG A 124 -9.64 -3.61 11.61
N LEU A 125 -9.04 -3.76 12.77
CA LEU A 125 -9.04 -5.01 13.51
C LEU A 125 -9.24 -4.70 14.98
N ALA A 126 -10.14 -5.43 15.64
CA ALA A 126 -10.38 -5.35 17.06
C ALA A 126 -10.29 -6.74 17.69
N ASP A 127 -9.50 -6.84 18.76
CA ASP A 127 -9.62 -7.89 19.76
C ASP A 127 -10.73 -7.47 20.73
N VAL A 128 -11.81 -8.25 20.78
CA VAL A 128 -13.00 -7.87 21.57
C VAL A 128 -12.74 -8.01 23.06
N GLU A 129 -11.95 -9.01 23.48
CA GLU A 129 -11.73 -9.33 24.88
C GLU A 129 -10.85 -8.26 25.56
N TYR A 130 -9.76 -7.89 24.89
CA TYR A 130 -8.80 -6.92 25.42
C TYR A 130 -9.10 -5.49 24.98
N GLU A 131 -10.10 -5.26 24.14
CA GLU A 131 -10.41 -3.97 23.49
C GLU A 131 -9.22 -3.39 22.70
N ALA A 132 -8.31 -4.25 22.24
CA ALA A 132 -7.15 -3.85 21.46
C ALA A 132 -7.56 -3.58 20.02
N ARG A 133 -7.20 -2.41 19.50
CA ARG A 133 -7.58 -1.95 18.17
C ARG A 133 -6.35 -1.61 17.34
N TRP A 134 -6.37 -2.06 16.10
CA TRP A 134 -5.43 -1.71 15.07
C TRP A 134 -6.19 -1.20 13.86
N ARG A 135 -5.59 -0.25 13.15
CA ARG A 135 -6.18 0.23 11.90
C ARG A 135 -5.11 0.62 10.91
N PHE A 136 -5.44 0.42 9.65
CA PHE A 136 -4.80 1.13 8.55
C PHE A 136 -5.89 1.74 7.69
N VAL A 137 -6.04 3.05 7.79
CA VAL A 137 -6.82 3.84 6.82
C VAL A 137 -5.87 4.88 6.26
N PRO A 138 -5.66 4.94 4.93
CA PRO A 138 -4.82 5.95 4.33
C PRO A 138 -5.27 7.33 4.77
N PHE A 139 -4.38 8.05 5.42
CA PHE A 139 -4.59 9.46 5.71
C PHE A 139 -4.59 10.21 4.38
N ARG A 140 -5.66 10.95 4.08
CA ARG A 140 -5.62 11.96 3.03
C ARG A 140 -5.11 13.25 3.67
N PRO A 141 -3.85 13.65 3.46
CA PRO A 141 -3.36 14.89 4.01
C PRO A 141 -4.13 16.01 3.34
N SER A 142 -5.02 16.64 4.10
CA SER A 142 -5.54 17.98 3.84
C SER A 142 -4.45 18.99 4.17
N ALA A 143 -3.31 18.89 3.49
CA ALA A 143 -2.27 19.91 3.54
C ALA A 143 -2.23 20.52 2.15
N LEU A 144 -2.96 21.64 2.00
CA LEU A 144 -2.80 22.54 0.86
C LEU A 144 -1.41 23.14 1.00
N LEU A 145 -0.40 22.47 0.42
CA LEU A 145 0.84 23.16 0.13
C LEU A 145 0.56 24.12 -1.03
N PRO A 146 1.09 25.35 -0.99
CA PRO A 146 0.97 26.26 -2.11
C PRO A 146 1.53 25.60 -3.36
N GLU A 147 0.92 25.90 -4.51
CA GLU A 147 1.45 25.46 -5.80
C GLU A 147 2.89 25.97 -5.93
N LEU A 148 3.82 25.06 -6.18
CA LEU A 148 5.20 25.45 -6.44
C LEU A 148 5.26 26.17 -7.79
N LYS A 149 6.16 27.16 -7.92
CA LYS A 149 6.46 27.78 -9.21
C LYS A 149 6.99 26.69 -10.14
N THR A 150 6.18 26.29 -11.12
CA THR A 150 6.51 25.17 -12.02
C THR A 150 7.37 25.68 -13.18
N ALA A 151 8.56 25.10 -13.35
CA ALA A 151 9.29 25.20 -14.61
C ALA A 151 8.72 24.18 -15.60
N THR A 152 8.98 24.36 -16.89
CA THR A 152 8.66 23.34 -17.89
C THR A 152 9.51 22.09 -17.63
N LEU A 153 8.85 20.95 -17.44
CA LEU A 153 9.53 19.68 -17.20
C LEU A 153 10.43 19.32 -18.40
N PRO A 154 11.69 18.91 -18.17
CA PRO A 154 12.55 18.48 -19.27
C PRO A 154 11.96 17.23 -19.95
N GLU A 155 11.90 17.24 -21.28
CA GLU A 155 11.29 16.18 -22.10
C GLU A 155 11.89 14.80 -21.80
N ALA A 156 13.19 14.74 -21.49
CA ALA A 156 13.89 13.52 -21.10
C ALA A 156 13.25 12.77 -19.91
N TYR A 157 12.52 13.47 -19.03
CA TYR A 157 11.85 12.86 -17.87
C TYR A 157 10.42 12.42 -18.15
N ALA A 158 9.87 12.67 -19.35
CA ALA A 158 8.45 12.42 -19.64
C ALA A 158 8.04 10.98 -19.33
N GLU A 159 8.82 9.99 -19.78
CA GLU A 159 8.55 8.57 -19.53
C GLU A 159 8.67 8.21 -18.04
N ALA A 160 9.74 8.66 -17.38
CA ALA A 160 9.97 8.36 -15.97
C ALA A 160 8.87 8.97 -15.07
N LEU A 161 8.41 10.17 -15.38
CA LEU A 161 7.33 10.85 -14.67
C LEU A 161 5.95 10.23 -14.99
N GLN A 162 5.74 9.75 -16.22
CA GLN A 162 4.56 8.97 -16.55
C GLN A 162 4.51 7.68 -15.73
N LEU A 163 5.62 6.92 -15.66
CA LEU A 163 5.73 5.71 -14.84
C LEU A 163 5.52 6.03 -13.35
N TYR A 164 6.11 7.12 -12.86
CA TYR A 164 5.94 7.51 -11.46
C TYR A 164 4.49 7.85 -11.14
N ARG A 165 3.81 8.59 -12.02
CA ARG A 165 2.37 8.86 -11.90
C ARG A 165 1.54 7.57 -11.92
N GLN A 166 1.89 6.61 -12.78
CA GLN A 166 1.22 5.30 -12.77
C GLN A 166 1.43 4.56 -11.45
N ALA A 167 2.65 4.55 -10.89
CA ALA A 167 2.95 3.93 -9.60
C ALA A 167 2.14 4.57 -8.46
N ARG A 168 2.06 5.90 -8.41
CA ARG A 168 1.30 6.65 -7.39
C ARG A 168 -0.21 6.46 -7.47
N ASN A 169 -0.72 6.21 -8.67
CA ASN A 169 -2.15 5.96 -8.89
C ASN A 169 -2.51 4.47 -8.78
N ALA A 170 -1.51 3.58 -8.79
CA ALA A 170 -1.70 2.15 -8.66
C ALA A 170 -2.10 1.78 -7.24
N VAL A 171 -3.25 1.14 -7.07
CA VAL A 171 -3.59 0.49 -5.80
C VAL A 171 -3.01 -0.92 -5.74
N SER A 172 -2.92 -1.60 -6.87
CA SER A 172 -2.19 -2.87 -6.99
C SER A 172 -0.70 -2.69 -6.62
N PRO A 173 -0.20 -3.40 -5.60
CA PRO A 173 1.22 -3.37 -5.26
C PRO A 173 2.09 -3.94 -6.38
N VAL A 174 1.58 -4.88 -7.18
CA VAL A 174 2.27 -5.46 -8.34
C VAL A 174 2.57 -4.38 -9.37
N TRP A 175 1.54 -3.63 -9.80
CA TRP A 175 1.74 -2.58 -10.82
C TRP A 175 2.63 -1.44 -10.29
N ARG A 176 2.47 -1.10 -9.00
CA ARG A 176 3.34 -0.13 -8.34
C ARG A 176 4.81 -0.57 -8.36
N LEU A 177 5.09 -1.83 -8.01
CA LEU A 177 6.44 -2.40 -8.06
C LEU A 177 7.00 -2.38 -9.48
N ILE A 178 6.19 -2.74 -10.48
CA ILE A 178 6.61 -2.76 -11.88
C ILE A 178 7.00 -1.36 -12.37
N ALA A 179 6.15 -0.37 -12.13
CA ALA A 179 6.37 1.00 -12.59
C ALA A 179 7.48 1.70 -11.81
N ALA A 180 7.44 1.69 -10.47
CA ALA A 180 8.45 2.34 -9.65
C ALA A 180 9.81 1.62 -9.72
N GLY A 181 9.81 0.28 -9.75
CA GLY A 181 11.02 -0.51 -9.88
C GLY A 181 11.77 -0.26 -11.20
N ALA A 182 11.06 0.04 -12.29
CA ALA A 182 11.68 0.43 -13.56
C ALA A 182 12.49 1.74 -13.43
N ILE A 183 11.97 2.71 -12.66
CA ILE A 183 12.65 3.98 -12.39
C ILE A 183 13.89 3.75 -11.53
N VAL A 184 13.78 2.95 -10.46
CA VAL A 184 14.92 2.59 -9.59
C VAL A 184 16.03 1.91 -10.41
N ASP A 185 15.67 0.97 -11.28
CA ASP A 185 16.64 0.30 -12.15
C ASP A 185 17.26 1.22 -13.20
N ALA A 186 16.49 2.13 -13.80
CA ALA A 186 17.04 3.13 -14.71
C ALA A 186 18.05 4.05 -14.02
N ALA A 187 17.74 4.53 -12.81
CA ALA A 187 18.62 5.41 -12.05
C ALA A 187 19.93 4.74 -11.64
N VAL A 188 19.84 3.56 -10.99
CA VAL A 188 21.02 2.81 -10.54
C VAL A 188 21.87 2.31 -11.71
N SER A 189 21.25 1.95 -12.84
CA SER A 189 21.98 1.53 -14.05
C SER A 189 22.44 2.70 -14.93
N ARG A 190 22.32 3.95 -14.48
CA ARG A 190 22.68 5.18 -15.23
C ARG A 190 22.10 5.22 -16.65
N ARG A 191 20.82 4.86 -16.80
CA ARG A 191 20.08 5.04 -18.06
C ARG A 191 19.35 6.38 -18.05
N ALA A 192 19.12 6.95 -19.23
CA ALA A 192 18.33 8.18 -19.38
C ALA A 192 17.00 8.11 -18.59
N PRO A 193 16.59 9.19 -17.90
CA PRO A 193 17.24 10.52 -17.85
C PRO A 193 18.33 10.67 -16.77
N PHE A 194 18.76 9.57 -16.12
CA PHE A 194 19.72 9.55 -15.01
C PHE A 194 21.18 9.32 -15.45
N ASP A 195 21.42 9.27 -16.76
CA ASP A 195 22.75 9.15 -17.36
C ASP A 195 23.55 10.45 -17.28
N SER A 196 22.85 11.58 -17.20
CA SER A 196 23.39 12.94 -17.07
C SER A 196 23.31 13.43 -15.62
N GLY A 197 24.46 13.71 -15.01
CA GLY A 197 24.60 14.21 -13.64
C GLY A 197 25.80 13.62 -12.91
N ASP A 198 26.18 14.27 -11.82
CA ASP A 198 27.31 13.88 -10.96
C ASP A 198 26.87 12.94 -9.83
N ILE A 199 25.56 12.79 -9.61
CA ILE A 199 25.02 11.89 -8.58
C ILE A 199 25.29 10.43 -8.95
N ASP A 200 26.07 9.74 -8.12
CA ASP A 200 26.18 8.29 -8.15
C ASP A 200 25.01 7.66 -7.38
N TYR A 201 23.91 7.43 -8.10
CA TYR A 201 22.70 6.86 -7.50
C TYR A 201 22.91 5.48 -6.88
N ALA A 202 23.87 4.69 -7.37
CA ALA A 202 24.09 3.31 -6.94
C ALA A 202 24.61 3.23 -5.50
N THR A 203 25.44 4.20 -5.09
CA THR A 203 26.08 4.24 -3.78
C THR A 203 25.29 5.00 -2.72
N LEU A 204 24.18 5.65 -3.10
CA LEU A 204 23.32 6.37 -2.16
C LEU A 204 22.81 5.42 -1.05
N PRO A 205 23.00 5.76 0.23
CA PRO A 205 22.53 4.94 1.34
C PRO A 205 21.01 4.98 1.45
N VAL A 206 20.42 3.85 1.86
CA VAL A 206 18.99 3.80 2.20
C VAL A 206 18.80 4.37 3.59
N ALA A 207 18.04 5.46 3.71
CA ALA A 207 17.73 6.01 5.02
C ALA A 207 16.78 5.10 5.82
N VAL A 208 16.99 4.99 7.14
CA VAL A 208 16.19 4.12 8.01
C VAL A 208 14.71 4.53 8.00
N ASP A 209 14.41 5.82 7.91
CA ASP A 209 13.03 6.31 7.84
C ASP A 209 12.31 5.83 6.56
N VAL A 210 13.03 5.65 5.45
CA VAL A 210 12.50 5.07 4.20
C VAL A 210 12.09 3.61 4.44
N LEU A 211 12.95 2.82 5.09
CA LEU A 211 12.66 1.41 5.42
C LEU A 211 11.50 1.24 6.40
N VAL A 212 11.39 2.15 7.38
CA VAL A 212 10.27 2.16 8.34
C VAL A 212 8.95 2.53 7.64
N ARG A 213 8.97 3.57 6.78
CA ARG A 213 7.76 4.05 6.08
C ARG A 213 7.27 3.08 5.02
N SER A 214 8.17 2.39 4.33
CA SER A 214 7.81 1.33 3.37
C SER A 214 7.27 0.08 4.07
N GLY A 215 7.72 -0.20 5.29
CA GLY A 215 7.49 -1.45 6.00
C GLY A 215 8.55 -2.52 5.73
N THR A 216 9.59 -2.20 4.94
CA THR A 216 10.65 -3.17 4.59
C THR A 216 11.62 -3.46 5.72
N LEU A 217 11.69 -2.63 6.78
CA LEU A 217 12.54 -2.92 7.93
C LEU A 217 12.22 -4.28 8.58
N MET A 218 10.96 -4.71 8.53
CA MET A 218 10.51 -5.99 9.10
C MET A 218 10.53 -7.15 8.09
N THR A 219 10.27 -6.87 6.81
CA THR A 219 10.16 -7.92 5.78
C THR A 219 11.45 -8.17 5.01
N HIS A 220 12.37 -7.20 5.01
CA HIS A 220 13.66 -7.21 4.32
C HIS A 220 14.73 -6.55 5.20
N PRO A 221 15.03 -7.11 6.40
CA PRO A 221 15.97 -6.51 7.35
C PRO A 221 17.40 -6.39 6.80
N GLU A 222 17.75 -7.18 5.79
CA GLU A 222 19.03 -7.12 5.07
C GLU A 222 19.27 -5.80 4.33
N LEU A 223 18.21 -5.00 4.10
CA LEU A 223 18.32 -3.67 3.50
C LEU A 223 18.73 -2.59 4.50
N LYS A 224 18.83 -2.92 5.79
CA LYS A 224 19.35 -2.00 6.79
C LYS A 224 20.82 -1.70 6.49
N ASP A 225 21.17 -0.41 6.47
CA ASP A 225 22.52 0.09 6.15
C ASP A 225 22.99 -0.23 4.72
N ALA A 226 22.08 -0.68 3.85
CA ALA A 226 22.35 -0.97 2.45
C ALA A 226 22.35 0.29 1.57
N ASN A 227 22.75 0.13 0.30
CA ASN A 227 22.71 1.18 -0.72
C ASN A 227 21.63 0.92 -1.78
N MET A 228 21.48 1.84 -2.74
CA MET A 228 20.50 1.69 -3.81
C MET A 228 20.78 0.52 -4.76
N THR A 229 22.02 0.06 -4.92
CA THR A 229 22.28 -1.18 -5.66
C THR A 229 21.57 -2.37 -5.01
N ALA A 230 21.72 -2.53 -3.69
CA ALA A 230 21.05 -3.61 -2.96
C ALA A 230 19.52 -3.50 -3.05
N VAL A 231 18.96 -2.29 -2.91
CA VAL A 231 17.51 -2.08 -3.10
C VAL A 231 17.08 -2.44 -4.51
N ARG A 232 17.81 -1.98 -5.52
CA ARG A 232 17.53 -2.25 -6.93
C ARG A 232 17.54 -3.74 -7.22
N ASP A 233 18.50 -4.49 -6.69
CA ASP A 233 18.61 -5.93 -6.95
C ASP A 233 17.41 -6.70 -6.37
N VAL A 234 17.01 -6.40 -5.13
CA VAL A 234 15.82 -7.01 -4.51
C VAL A 234 14.53 -6.61 -5.26
N VAL A 235 14.38 -5.32 -5.57
CA VAL A 235 13.22 -4.81 -6.33
C VAL A 235 13.15 -5.42 -7.73
N GLN A 236 14.28 -5.57 -8.43
CA GLN A 236 14.31 -6.12 -9.78
C GLN A 236 14.03 -7.63 -9.81
N ALA A 237 14.53 -8.39 -8.84
CA ALA A 237 14.21 -9.81 -8.71
C ALA A 237 12.69 -10.01 -8.57
N ALA A 238 12.07 -9.28 -7.63
CA ALA A 238 10.63 -9.34 -7.43
C ALA A 238 9.85 -8.84 -8.66
N ARG A 239 10.28 -7.72 -9.27
CA ARG A 239 9.64 -7.16 -10.46
C ARG A 239 9.63 -8.14 -11.63
N LYS A 240 10.76 -8.81 -11.90
CA LYS A 240 10.86 -9.82 -12.98
C LYS A 240 9.92 -10.98 -12.73
N ALA A 241 9.91 -11.53 -11.51
CA ALA A 241 8.99 -12.60 -11.14
C ALA A 241 7.52 -12.21 -11.39
N GLN A 242 7.11 -10.99 -11.03
CA GLN A 242 5.75 -10.52 -11.27
C GLN A 242 5.43 -10.33 -12.76
N ILE A 243 6.37 -9.83 -13.57
CA ILE A 243 6.19 -9.70 -15.02
C ILE A 243 6.06 -11.07 -15.69
N GLU A 244 6.88 -12.03 -15.28
CA GLU A 244 6.84 -13.41 -15.77
C GLU A 244 5.49 -14.06 -15.43
N GLN A 245 4.98 -13.87 -14.21
CA GLN A 245 3.65 -14.34 -13.81
C GLN A 245 2.53 -13.74 -14.67
N LEU A 246 2.61 -12.45 -15.02
CA LEU A 246 1.63 -11.80 -15.90
C LEU A 246 1.68 -12.36 -17.34
N ALA A 247 2.86 -12.77 -17.81
CA ALA A 247 3.05 -13.30 -19.16
C ALA A 247 2.62 -14.78 -19.29
N THR A 248 2.59 -15.52 -18.18
CA THR A 248 2.36 -16.97 -18.15
C THR A 248 1.02 -17.33 -17.52
N PHE A 249 -0.07 -17.07 -18.25
CA PHE A 249 -1.39 -17.53 -17.83
C PHE A 249 -1.47 -19.07 -17.90
N GLY A 250 -1.59 -19.73 -16.74
CA GLY A 250 -1.84 -21.18 -16.66
C GLY A 250 -0.60 -22.09 -16.66
N ALA A 251 0.63 -21.55 -16.60
CA ALA A 251 1.84 -22.38 -16.52
C ALA A 251 2.21 -22.68 -15.05
N SER A 252 1.51 -23.64 -14.43
CA SER A 252 1.81 -24.24 -13.11
C SER A 252 1.77 -23.26 -11.90
N PRO A 253 1.38 -23.72 -10.70
CA PRO A 253 0.84 -22.85 -9.68
C PRO A 253 1.93 -22.21 -8.83
N ALA A 254 2.43 -21.05 -9.23
CA ALA A 254 2.85 -20.04 -8.26
C ALA A 254 1.62 -19.28 -7.69
N VAL A 255 0.46 -19.96 -7.61
CA VAL A 255 -0.83 -19.48 -7.06
C VAL A 255 -0.72 -19.16 -5.55
N HIS A 256 0.47 -19.28 -4.96
CA HIS A 256 0.72 -19.03 -3.55
C HIS A 256 0.87 -17.54 -3.18
N GLU A 257 1.19 -16.63 -4.10
CA GLU A 257 1.53 -15.25 -3.72
C GLU A 257 0.33 -14.30 -3.56
N ARG A 258 -0.80 -14.51 -4.26
CA ARG A 258 -1.99 -13.65 -4.08
C ARG A 258 -2.80 -13.97 -2.83
N ARG A 259 -2.68 -15.19 -2.31
CA ARG A 259 -3.43 -15.69 -1.15
C ARG A 259 -2.61 -15.74 0.13
N ASP A 260 -1.28 -15.80 0.03
CA ASP A 260 -0.45 -15.72 1.22
C ASP A 260 -0.36 -14.27 1.70
N PHE A 261 -0.91 -14.02 2.89
CA PHE A 261 -0.86 -12.72 3.55
C PHE A 261 0.58 -12.28 3.84
N ALA A 262 1.48 -13.21 4.16
CA ALA A 262 2.87 -12.90 4.44
C ALA A 262 3.60 -12.45 3.16
N SER A 263 3.48 -13.24 2.08
CA SER A 263 3.99 -12.87 0.75
C SER A 263 3.42 -11.54 0.27
N MET A 264 2.11 -11.31 0.45
CA MET A 264 1.50 -10.05 0.06
C MET A 264 2.00 -8.87 0.91
N THR A 265 2.18 -9.06 2.21
CA THR A 265 2.76 -8.03 3.09
C THR A 265 4.18 -7.66 2.65
N ALA A 266 5.01 -8.64 2.32
CA ALA A 266 6.36 -8.43 1.80
C ALA A 266 6.35 -7.69 0.46
N LEU A 267 5.48 -8.09 -0.48
CA LEU A 267 5.34 -7.44 -1.78
C LEU A 267 4.83 -6.00 -1.65
N VAL A 268 3.85 -5.73 -0.78
CA VAL A 268 3.39 -4.35 -0.55
C VAL A 268 4.51 -3.50 0.05
N ALA A 269 5.26 -4.03 1.02
CA ALA A 269 6.38 -3.32 1.61
C ALA A 269 7.44 -2.98 0.54
N LEU A 270 7.79 -3.94 -0.31
CA LEU A 270 8.77 -3.74 -1.38
C LEU A 270 8.27 -2.78 -2.45
N ALA A 271 6.99 -2.83 -2.83
CA ALA A 271 6.37 -1.90 -3.76
C ALA A 271 6.36 -0.46 -3.21
N ASN A 272 6.10 -0.31 -1.92
CA ASN A 272 6.16 0.97 -1.21
C ASN A 272 7.60 1.50 -1.13
N LEU A 273 8.58 0.62 -0.90
CA LEU A 273 10.01 0.98 -0.95
C LEU A 273 10.40 1.46 -2.35
N ALA A 274 10.02 0.73 -3.39
CA ALA A 274 10.33 1.09 -4.77
C ALA A 274 9.71 2.45 -5.16
N ASP A 275 8.45 2.71 -4.78
CA ASP A 275 7.79 3.99 -5.01
C ASP A 275 8.48 5.16 -4.28
N LEU A 276 8.81 4.97 -3.00
CA LEU A 276 9.53 6.00 -2.23
C LEU A 276 10.95 6.23 -2.76
N ALA A 277 11.66 5.17 -3.14
CA ALA A 277 12.97 5.28 -3.77
C ALA A 277 12.89 6.02 -5.12
N ALA A 278 11.94 5.64 -5.98
CA ALA A 278 11.71 6.31 -7.25
C ALA A 278 11.41 7.81 -7.06
N HIS A 279 10.58 8.17 -6.08
CA HIS A 279 10.32 9.56 -5.71
C HIS A 279 11.61 10.31 -5.35
N ASN A 280 12.42 9.73 -4.46
CA ASN A 280 13.65 10.36 -3.99
C ASN A 280 14.67 10.53 -5.11
N LEU A 281 14.84 9.51 -5.96
CA LEU A 281 15.77 9.52 -7.10
C LEU A 281 15.36 10.56 -8.15
N LEU A 282 14.07 10.60 -8.53
CA LEU A 282 13.54 11.61 -9.44
C LEU A 282 13.70 13.02 -8.88
N THR A 283 13.37 13.20 -7.60
CA THR A 283 13.46 14.51 -6.94
C THR A 283 14.91 14.97 -6.83
N ALA A 284 15.85 14.09 -6.48
CA ALA A 284 17.27 14.41 -6.43
C ALA A 284 17.80 14.80 -7.81
N SER A 285 17.48 14.02 -8.83
CA SER A 285 17.90 14.27 -10.22
C SER A 285 17.34 15.57 -10.79
N LEU A 286 16.06 15.88 -10.52
CA LEU A 286 15.43 17.11 -10.96
C LEU A 286 15.93 18.34 -10.16
N ARG A 287 16.28 18.18 -8.88
CA ARG A 287 16.91 19.25 -8.08
C ARG A 287 18.29 19.61 -8.57
N GLU A 288 19.11 18.63 -8.93
CA GLU A 288 20.44 18.85 -9.54
C GLU A 288 20.34 19.68 -10.83
N LYS A 289 19.22 19.55 -11.54
CA LYS A 289 18.91 20.29 -12.77
C LYS A 289 18.11 21.57 -12.51
N ASP A 290 18.12 22.08 -11.28
CA ASP A 290 17.43 23.30 -10.83
C ASP A 290 15.93 23.36 -11.11
N PHE A 291 15.28 22.19 -11.27
CA PHE A 291 13.85 22.13 -11.60
C PHE A 291 12.96 22.49 -10.41
N PHE A 292 13.37 22.09 -9.20
CA PHE A 292 12.66 22.42 -7.96
C PHE A 292 13.36 23.57 -7.24
N ILE A 293 12.89 24.79 -7.47
CA ILE A 293 13.33 25.96 -6.70
C ILE A 293 12.56 25.95 -5.38
N ALA A 294 13.28 25.81 -4.25
CA ALA A 294 12.67 26.04 -2.95
C ALA A 294 12.18 27.49 -2.89
N LEU A 295 10.90 27.72 -2.54
CA LEU A 295 10.41 29.06 -2.25
C LEU A 295 11.32 29.67 -1.17
N GLN A 296 11.95 30.81 -1.47
CA GLN A 296 12.65 31.55 -0.43
C GLN A 296 11.62 32.03 0.59
N PRO A 297 11.95 32.11 1.90
CA PRO A 297 11.04 32.62 2.91
C PRO A 297 10.47 34.02 2.58
N ALA A 298 11.21 34.81 1.79
CA ALA A 298 10.81 36.15 1.35
C ALA A 298 9.71 36.16 0.27
N ASP A 299 9.43 35.03 -0.39
CA ASP A 299 8.42 34.91 -1.45
C ASP A 299 7.11 34.28 -0.96
N GLN A 300 6.97 34.05 0.36
CA GLN A 300 5.70 33.62 0.92
C GLN A 300 4.74 34.81 0.91
N PRO A 301 3.59 34.74 0.22
CA PRO A 301 2.58 35.76 0.36
C PRO A 301 2.18 35.81 1.83
N GLU A 302 2.23 37.00 2.44
CA GLU A 302 1.64 37.22 3.75
C GLU A 302 0.22 36.67 3.70
N MET A 303 -0.05 35.60 4.46
CA MET A 303 -1.42 35.16 4.65
C MET A 303 -2.11 36.25 5.47
N THR A 304 -2.69 37.22 4.79
CA THR A 304 -3.64 38.14 5.40
C THR A 304 -4.81 37.30 5.89
N GLU A 305 -4.94 37.22 7.21
CA GLU A 305 -6.09 36.62 7.89
C GLU A 305 -7.38 37.20 7.31
N ALA A 306 -8.25 36.32 6.82
CA ALA A 306 -9.62 36.62 6.39
C ALA A 306 -10.58 35.70 7.15
#